data_AF-A0A916DBC2-F1
#
_entry.id   AF-A0A916DBC2-F1
#
_cell.length_a   1.000
_cell.length_b   1.000
_cell.length_c   1.000
_cell.angle_alpha   90.00
_cell.angle_beta   90.00
_cell.angle_gamma   90.00
#
_symmetry.space_group_name_H-M   'P 1'
#
loop_
_entity.id
_entity.type
_entity.pdbx_description
1 polymer ?
#
loop_
_entity_poly.entity_id
_entity_poly.type
_entity_poly.pdbx_seq_one_letter_code
_entity_poly.pdbx_strand_id
1 'polypeptide(L)'
;MNPETLASIQETVVSTATDLGIKVLAAIAFWVIGRWLIGVAVGMVRRALEKQKVDPTVLRYVGSIVTVTLNILLVIGILGYFGFQTTTFAALIAAAGIAIGAAWAGLLANFAAGAFIIVLRPFKVGDFVT
;
A
#
# COMPACT_ATOMS: atom_id res chain seq x y z
N MET A 1 -21.42 25.99 -42.54
CA MET A 1 -20.91 25.80 -41.16
C MET A 1 -21.37 27.00 -40.36
N ASN A 2 -22.31 26.82 -39.43
CA ASN A 2 -23.04 27.93 -38.84
C ASN A 2 -22.15 28.67 -37.82
N PRO A 3 -22.19 30.01 -37.73
CA PRO A 3 -21.39 30.77 -36.78
C PRO A 3 -21.64 30.36 -35.31
N GLU A 4 -22.84 29.87 -35.00
CA GLU A 4 -23.20 29.34 -33.67
C GLU A 4 -22.50 28.01 -33.33
N THR A 5 -22.19 27.18 -34.33
CA THR A 5 -21.42 25.93 -34.12
C THR A 5 -19.93 26.17 -33.89
N LEU A 6 -19.39 27.30 -34.36
CA LEU A 6 -17.98 27.66 -34.14
C LEU A 6 -17.74 28.19 -32.72
N ALA A 7 -18.71 28.94 -32.17
CA ALA A 7 -18.66 29.45 -30.80
C ALA A 7 -18.78 28.31 -29.75
N SER A 8 -19.67 27.34 -29.96
CA SER A 8 -19.85 26.21 -29.03
C SER A 8 -18.67 25.23 -29.01
N ILE A 9 -17.98 25.04 -30.14
CA ILE A 9 -16.73 24.25 -30.20
C ILE A 9 -15.61 24.96 -29.43
N GLN A 10 -15.49 26.29 -29.57
CA GLN A 10 -14.47 27.07 -28.87
C GLN A 10 -14.68 27.05 -27.35
N GLU A 11 -15.93 27.14 -26.88
CA GLU A 11 -16.27 27.12 -25.46
C GLU A 11 -16.05 25.72 -24.84
N THR A 12 -16.36 24.65 -25.58
CA THR A 12 -16.14 23.26 -25.13
C THR A 12 -14.66 22.87 -25.10
N VAL A 13 -13.85 23.37 -26.04
CA VAL A 13 -12.40 23.10 -26.08
C VAL A 13 -11.66 23.82 -24.96
N VAL A 14 -12.03 25.07 -24.66
CA VAL A 14 -11.40 25.85 -23.57
C VAL A 14 -11.77 25.31 -22.19
N SER A 15 -13.01 24.84 -21.98
CA SER A 15 -13.40 24.21 -20.72
C SER A 15 -12.66 22.87 -20.50
N THR A 16 -12.60 22.03 -21.54
CA THR A 16 -11.93 20.71 -21.47
C THR A 16 -10.42 20.85 -21.27
N ALA A 17 -9.78 21.85 -21.89
CA ALA A 17 -8.36 22.13 -21.72
C ALA A 17 -8.02 22.60 -20.29
N THR A 18 -8.89 23.42 -19.69
CA THR A 18 -8.71 23.90 -18.31
C THR A 18 -8.89 22.77 -17.30
N ASP A 19 -9.89 21.91 -17.51
CA ASP A 19 -10.13 20.73 -16.67
C ASP A 19 -8.98 19.72 -16.74
N LEU A 20 -8.40 19.51 -17.92
CA LEU A 20 -7.22 18.66 -18.08
C LEU A 20 -5.99 19.26 -17.38
N GLY A 21 -5.78 20.57 -17.47
CA GLY A 21 -4.69 21.27 -16.78
C GLY A 21 -4.78 21.14 -15.26
N ILE A 22 -5.97 21.32 -14.68
CA ILE A 22 -6.21 21.14 -13.25
C ILE A 22 -6.01 19.68 -12.84
N LYS A 23 -6.47 18.71 -13.64
CA LYS A 23 -6.25 17.29 -13.36
C LYS A 23 -4.77 16.93 -13.35
N VAL A 24 -3.97 17.40 -14.31
CA VAL A 24 -2.52 17.14 -14.35
C VAL A 24 -1.82 17.77 -13.14
N LEU A 25 -2.16 19.01 -12.78
CA LEU A 25 -1.64 19.65 -11.56
C LEU A 25 -2.02 18.87 -10.30
N ALA A 26 -3.26 18.38 -10.22
CA ALA A 26 -3.70 17.52 -9.13
C ALA A 26 -2.91 16.20 -9.10
N ALA A 27 -2.64 15.55 -10.23
CA ALA A 27 -1.77 14.36 -10.30
C ALA A 27 -0.40 14.61 -9.68
N ILE A 28 0.25 15.71 -10.08
CA ILE A 28 1.58 16.06 -9.60
C ILE A 28 1.52 16.33 -8.10
N ALA A 29 0.53 17.08 -7.62
CA ALA A 29 0.33 17.35 -6.20
C ALA A 29 0.13 16.04 -5.41
N PHE A 30 -0.76 15.15 -5.87
CA PHE A 30 -0.99 13.84 -5.27
C PHE A 30 0.28 12.98 -5.25
N TRP A 31 1.06 12.97 -6.33
CA TRP A 31 2.31 12.23 -6.40
C TRP A 31 3.34 12.76 -5.40
N VAL A 32 3.53 14.07 -5.31
CA VAL A 32 4.48 14.71 -4.40
C VAL A 32 4.08 14.46 -2.94
N ILE A 33 2.82 14.72 -2.59
CA ILE A 33 2.30 14.48 -1.23
C ILE A 33 2.36 12.99 -0.89
N GLY A 34 1.96 12.14 -1.82
CA GLY A 34 2.01 10.68 -1.65
C GLY A 34 3.42 10.18 -1.37
N ARG A 35 4.40 10.56 -2.19
CA ARG A 35 5.80 10.16 -1.99
C ARG A 35 6.36 10.68 -0.67
N TRP A 36 6.00 11.88 -0.27
CA TRP A 36 6.37 12.42 1.04
C TRP A 36 5.79 11.59 2.19
N LEU A 37 4.48 11.28 2.15
CA LEU A 37 3.81 10.43 3.15
C LEU A 37 4.44 9.03 3.22
N ILE A 38 4.80 8.44 2.09
CA ILE A 38 5.51 7.15 2.05
C ILE A 38 6.84 7.25 2.77
N GLY A 39 7.63 8.30 2.51
CA GLY A 39 8.90 8.52 3.19
C GLY A 39 8.74 8.63 4.71
N VAL A 40 7.70 9.35 5.17
CA VAL A 40 7.36 9.46 6.60
C VAL A 40 6.97 8.10 7.18
N ALA A 41 6.08 7.35 6.52
CA ALA A 41 5.63 6.03 6.97
C ALA A 41 6.78 5.02 7.08
N VAL A 42 7.62 4.93 6.04
CA VAL A 42 8.79 4.05 6.03
C VAL A 42 9.80 4.47 7.11
N GLY A 43 9.99 5.78 7.31
CA GLY A 43 10.82 6.31 8.39
C GLY A 43 10.30 5.93 9.78
N MET A 44 8.98 5.95 10.00
CA MET A 44 8.36 5.52 11.26
C MET A 44 8.59 4.02 11.51
N VAL A 45 8.32 3.17 10.51
CA VAL A 45 8.53 1.71 10.61
C VAL A 45 10.00 1.40 10.91
N ARG A 46 10.91 2.04 10.19
CA ARG A 46 12.36 1.87 10.40
C ARG A 46 12.77 2.24 11.83
N ARG A 47 12.35 3.40 12.33
CA ARG A 47 12.65 3.83 13.70
C ARG A 47 12.08 2.89 14.75
N ALA A 48 10.89 2.34 14.53
CA ALA A 48 10.30 1.37 15.45
C ALA A 48 11.12 0.06 15.52
N LEU A 49 11.58 -0.44 14.37
CA LEU A 49 12.40 -1.65 14.29
C LEU A 49 13.83 -1.44 14.82
N GLU A 50 14.44 -0.28 14.58
CA GLU A 50 15.76 0.08 15.13
C GLU A 50 15.73 0.11 16.67
N LYS A 51 14.66 0.65 17.27
CA LYS A 51 14.48 0.64 18.74
C LYS A 51 14.43 -0.77 19.33
N GLN A 52 13.93 -1.75 18.56
CA GLN A 52 13.87 -3.15 18.97
C GLN A 52 15.17 -3.92 18.69
N LYS A 53 16.23 -3.25 18.20
CA LYS A 53 17.54 -3.85 17.85
C LYS A 53 17.40 -5.01 16.84
N VAL A 54 16.45 -4.89 15.92
CA VAL A 54 16.26 -5.85 14.83
C VAL A 54 17.48 -5.83 13.90
N ASP A 55 17.85 -7.00 13.36
CA ASP A 55 18.98 -7.13 12.45
C ASP A 55 18.86 -6.18 11.23
N PRO A 56 19.97 -5.51 10.80
CA PRO A 56 19.96 -4.57 9.68
C PRO A 56 19.43 -5.16 8.37
N THR A 57 19.61 -6.46 8.15
CA THR A 57 19.14 -7.17 6.96
C THR A 57 17.62 -7.26 6.96
N VAL A 58 17.02 -7.66 8.09
CA VAL A 58 15.56 -7.72 8.26
C VAL A 58 14.97 -6.33 8.12
N LEU A 59 15.61 -5.32 8.71
CA LEU A 59 15.16 -3.94 8.60
C LEU A 59 15.11 -3.46 7.14
N ARG A 60 16.12 -3.81 6.33
CA ARG A 60 16.14 -3.51 4.90
C ARG A 60 15.03 -4.23 4.14
N TYR A 61 14.79 -5.51 4.42
CA TYR A 61 13.72 -6.27 3.78
C TYR A 61 12.34 -5.70 4.12
N VAL A 62 12.04 -5.46 5.40
CA VAL A 62 10.76 -4.89 5.83
C VAL A 62 10.56 -3.50 5.26
N GLY A 63 11.59 -2.64 5.32
CA GLY A 63 11.53 -1.31 4.72
C GLY A 63 11.25 -1.35 3.22
N SER A 64 11.88 -2.27 2.49
CA SER A 64 11.64 -2.46 1.06
C SER A 64 10.22 -2.92 0.78
N ILE A 65 9.71 -3.92 1.50
CA ILE A 65 8.34 -4.43 1.35
C ILE A 65 7.32 -3.31 1.57
N VAL A 66 7.43 -2.58 2.69
CA VAL A 66 6.54 -1.45 3.00
C VAL A 66 6.59 -0.39 1.91
N THR A 67 7.80 -0.05 1.43
CA THR A 67 7.98 0.94 0.37
C THR A 67 7.28 0.50 -0.92
N VAL A 68 7.46 -0.76 -1.33
CA VAL A 68 6.84 -1.30 -2.57
C VAL A 68 5.32 -1.31 -2.44
N THR A 69 4.79 -1.85 -1.32
CA THR A 69 3.34 -1.89 -1.08
C THR A 69 2.71 -0.50 -1.10
N LEU A 70 3.30 0.47 -0.41
CA LEU A 70 2.76 1.83 -0.38
C LEU A 70 2.85 2.52 -1.75
N ASN A 71 3.89 2.29 -2.55
CA ASN A 71 3.97 2.84 -3.91
C ASN A 71 2.88 2.24 -4.82
N ILE A 72 2.59 0.94 -4.71
CA ILE A 72 1.50 0.31 -5.46
C ILE A 72 0.16 0.96 -5.10
N LEU A 73 -0.11 1.14 -3.80
CA LEU A 73 -1.33 1.80 -3.32
C LEU A 73 -1.42 3.26 -3.79
N LEU A 74 -0.30 3.99 -3.80
CA LEU A 74 -0.26 5.36 -4.31
C LEU A 74 -0.62 5.42 -5.79
N VAL A 75 -0.04 4.56 -6.63
CA VAL A 75 -0.35 4.51 -8.06
C VAL A 75 -1.83 4.20 -8.29
N ILE A 76 -2.38 3.22 -7.58
CA ILE A 76 -3.81 2.87 -7.67
C ILE A 76 -4.70 4.03 -7.19
N GLY A 77 -4.30 4.71 -6.11
CA GLY A 77 -5.02 5.88 -5.60
C GLY A 77 -5.06 7.03 -6.61
N ILE A 78 -3.93 7.29 -7.28
CA ILE A 78 -3.87 8.26 -8.38
C ILE A 78 -4.79 7.82 -9.51
N LEU A 79 -4.68 6.58 -10.00
CA LEU A 79 -5.56 6.06 -11.06
C LEU A 79 -7.05 6.21 -10.70
N GLY A 80 -7.42 5.88 -9.46
CA GLY A 80 -8.80 6.04 -8.97
C GLY A 80 -9.28 7.50 -8.99
N TYR A 81 -8.42 8.46 -8.62
CA TYR A 81 -8.76 9.89 -8.67
C TYR A 81 -9.05 10.37 -10.11
N PHE A 82 -8.36 9.80 -11.10
CA PHE A 82 -8.58 10.10 -12.52
C PHE A 82 -9.79 9.39 -13.13
N GLY A 83 -10.52 8.60 -12.35
CA GLY A 83 -11.71 7.87 -12.81
C GLY A 83 -11.42 6.52 -13.44
N PHE A 84 -10.19 5.99 -13.32
CA PHE A 84 -9.91 4.61 -13.72
C PHE A 84 -10.56 3.64 -12.75
N GLN A 85 -11.11 2.54 -13.29
CA GLN A 85 -11.73 1.50 -12.47
C GLN A 85 -10.66 0.71 -11.70
N THR A 86 -10.56 0.96 -10.40
CA THR A 86 -9.57 0.31 -9.52
C THR A 86 -9.98 -1.08 -9.04
N THR A 87 -11.20 -1.53 -9.37
CA THR A 87 -11.76 -2.82 -8.93
C THR A 87 -10.90 -4.01 -9.34
N THR A 88 -10.34 -4.00 -10.56
CA THR A 88 -9.47 -5.09 -11.05
C THR A 88 -8.16 -5.15 -10.27
N PHE A 89 -7.57 -3.99 -9.96
CA PHE A 89 -6.38 -3.91 -9.11
C PHE A 89 -6.66 -4.38 -7.68
N ALA A 90 -7.82 -4.03 -7.12
CA ALA A 90 -8.24 -4.51 -5.80
C ALA A 90 -8.37 -6.04 -5.77
N ALA A 91 -8.96 -6.64 -6.82
CA ALA A 91 -9.04 -8.09 -6.95
C ALA A 91 -7.65 -8.75 -7.04
N LEU A 92 -6.73 -8.18 -7.81
CA LEU A 92 -5.35 -8.68 -7.92
C LEU A 92 -4.60 -8.59 -6.59
N ILE A 93 -4.73 -7.48 -5.86
CA ILE A 93 -4.11 -7.31 -4.54
C ILE A 93 -4.72 -8.30 -3.55
N ALA A 94 -6.04 -8.51 -3.57
CA ALA A 94 -6.68 -9.49 -2.72
C ALA A 94 -6.16 -10.91 -3.00
N ALA A 95 -6.06 -11.29 -4.27
CA ALA A 95 -5.50 -12.58 -4.67
C ALA A 95 -4.03 -12.75 -4.26
N ALA A 96 -3.20 -11.72 -4.48
CA ALA A 96 -1.80 -11.73 -4.05
C ALA A 96 -1.66 -11.83 -2.53
N GLY A 97 -2.50 -11.09 -1.78
CA GLY A 97 -2.54 -11.13 -0.33
C GLY A 97 -2.92 -12.52 0.21
N ILE A 98 -3.90 -13.18 -0.42
CA ILE A 98 -4.27 -14.56 -0.10
C ILE A 98 -3.11 -15.52 -0.39
N ALA A 99 -2.47 -15.39 -1.55
CA ALA A 99 -1.36 -16.28 -1.93
C ALA A 99 -0.15 -16.13 -0.98
N ILE A 100 0.26 -14.89 -0.68
CA ILE A 100 1.36 -14.61 0.26
C ILE A 100 0.98 -15.06 1.67
N GLY A 101 -0.24 -14.77 2.12
CA GLY A 101 -0.75 -15.18 3.43
C GLY A 101 -0.78 -16.70 3.58
N ALA A 102 -1.25 -17.41 2.56
CA ALA A 102 -1.25 -18.87 2.52
C ALA A 102 0.18 -19.44 2.57
N ALA A 103 1.14 -18.81 1.87
CA ALA A 103 2.54 -19.21 1.93
C ALA A 103 3.15 -19.06 3.33
N TRP A 104 2.65 -18.12 4.15
CA TRP A 104 3.10 -17.91 5.54
C TRP A 104 2.26 -18.62 6.59
N ALA A 105 1.15 -19.27 6.21
CA ALA A 105 0.20 -19.86 7.15
C ALA A 105 0.86 -20.85 8.12
N GLY A 106 1.82 -21.67 7.64
CA GLY A 106 2.55 -22.60 8.49
C GLY A 106 3.44 -21.92 9.55
N LEU A 107 4.12 -20.83 9.19
CA LEU A 107 4.96 -20.07 10.14
C LEU A 107 4.11 -19.39 11.21
N LEU A 108 2.97 -18.82 10.82
CA LEU A 108 2.02 -18.19 11.74
C LEU A 108 1.38 -19.21 12.68
N ALA A 109 1.04 -20.41 12.18
CA ALA A 109 0.52 -21.50 13.00
C ALA A 109 1.52 -21.93 14.07
N ASN A 110 2.80 -22.09 13.70
CA ASN A 110 3.88 -22.41 14.65
C ASN A 110 4.10 -21.30 15.68
N PHE A 111 4.08 -20.05 15.25
CA PHE A 111 4.19 -18.90 16.16
C PHE A 111 3.03 -18.85 17.17
N ALA A 112 1.80 -19.06 16.70
CA ALA A 112 0.61 -19.09 17.54
C ALA A 112 0.67 -20.24 18.56
N ALA A 113 1.08 -21.45 18.12
CA ALA A 113 1.26 -22.58 19.03
C ALA A 113 2.27 -22.27 20.14
N GLY A 114 3.39 -21.64 19.81
CA GLY A 114 4.39 -21.18 20.80
C GLY A 114 3.82 -20.16 21.79
N ALA A 115 3.06 -19.17 21.30
CA ALA A 115 2.41 -18.18 22.15
C ALA A 115 1.37 -18.82 23.08
N PHE A 116 0.57 -19.77 22.59
CA PHE A 116 -0.41 -20.51 23.40
C PHE A 116 0.27 -21.30 24.53
N ILE A 117 1.40 -21.95 24.26
CA ILE A 117 2.15 -22.66 25.30
C ILE A 117 2.62 -21.69 26.40
N ILE A 118 3.10 -20.49 26.03
CA ILE A 118 3.58 -19.49 27.00
C ILE A 118 2.43 -18.94 27.84
N VAL A 119 1.28 -18.66 27.22
CA VAL A 119 0.11 -18.07 27.88
C VAL A 119 -0.61 -19.08 28.75
N LEU A 120 -0.89 -20.26 28.21
CA LEU A 120 -1.65 -21.30 28.91
C LEU A 120 -0.78 -22.10 29.89
N ARG A 121 0.55 -22.08 29.71
CA ARG A 121 1.54 -22.87 30.46
C ARG A 121 1.04 -24.30 30.73
N PRO A 122 0.66 -25.07 29.69
CA PRO A 122 0.06 -26.39 29.88
C PRO A 122 1.03 -27.37 30.55
N PHE A 123 2.34 -27.13 30.44
CA PHE A 123 3.41 -27.90 31.07
C PHE A 123 4.49 -26.92 31.58
N LYS A 124 5.12 -27.24 32.70
CA LYS A 124 6.19 -26.45 33.32
C LYS A 124 7.57 -27.04 32.99
N VAL A 125 8.60 -26.21 33.14
CA VAL A 125 9.99 -26.64 32.97
C VAL A 125 10.30 -27.74 33.99
N GLY A 126 10.56 -28.96 33.53
CA GLY A 126 10.81 -30.14 34.35
C GLY A 126 9.71 -31.21 34.28
N ASP A 127 8.56 -30.92 33.65
CA ASP A 127 7.53 -31.92 33.43
C ASP A 127 7.96 -32.93 32.36
N PHE A 128 7.82 -34.23 32.68
CA PHE A 128 8.00 -35.30 31.70
C PHE A 128 6.77 -35.35 30.81
N VAL A 129 6.95 -35.06 29.53
CA VAL A 129 5.91 -35.15 28.50
C VAL A 129 6.30 -36.31 27.57
N THR A 130 5.42 -37.31 27.43
CA THR A 130 5.57 -38.45 26.52
C THR A 130 5.03 -38.17 25.14
#